data_AF-A0A4Q3TFY8-F1
#
_entry.id   AF-A0A4Q3TFY8-F1
#
_cell.length_a   1.000
_cell.length_b   1.000
_cell.length_c   1.000
_cell.angle_alpha   90.00
_cell.angle_beta   90.00
_cell.angle_gamma   90.00
#
_symmetry.space_group_name_H-M   'P 1'
#
loop_
_entity.id
_entity.type
_entity.pdbx_description
1 polymer ?
#
loop_
_entity_poly.entity_id
_entity_poly.type
_entity_poly.pdbx_seq_one_letter_code
_entity_poly.pdbx_strand_id
1 'polypeptide(L)'
;MTAQHAGLPGSLDGPRHVALIMDGNGRWAQARGLPRALGHREGVQALKRTVQAAPSLGIECLTVFGFSTENWRRPAEEVSDLMGLVRSYVASDLNRLKREGVRVRVLGRRSGLPSDIDQIIDRAESQ
;
A
#
# COMPACT_ATOMS: atom_id res chain seq x y z
N MET A 1 -33.41 0.50 -38.43
CA MET A 1 -32.15 -0.26 -38.47
C MET A 1 -31.15 0.50 -37.61
N THR A 2 -31.11 0.28 -36.29
CA THR A 2 -30.22 -0.69 -35.57
C THR A 2 -28.75 -0.49 -35.97
N ALA A 3 -27.85 -0.13 -35.05
CA ALA A 3 -27.57 -0.90 -33.85
C ALA A 3 -27.36 -0.04 -32.59
N GLN A 4 -28.02 -0.47 -31.51
CA GLN A 4 -27.69 -0.11 -30.13
C GLN A 4 -26.39 -0.85 -29.76
N HIS A 5 -25.38 -0.12 -29.29
CA HIS A 5 -24.30 -0.74 -28.51
C HIS A 5 -24.82 -1.03 -27.09
N ALA A 6 -25.60 -2.10 -26.97
CA ALA A 6 -25.88 -2.72 -25.68
C ALA A 6 -24.70 -3.64 -25.33
N GLY A 7 -23.62 -3.05 -24.83
CA GLY A 7 -22.64 -3.80 -24.05
C GLY A 7 -23.22 -4.04 -22.67
N LEU A 8 -23.63 -5.28 -22.39
CA LEU A 8 -23.91 -5.74 -21.02
C LEU A 8 -22.71 -5.35 -20.14
N PRO A 9 -22.90 -4.82 -18.91
CA PRO A 9 -21.79 -4.63 -17.98
C PRO A 9 -21.31 -6.03 -17.60
N GLY A 10 -20.32 -6.53 -18.33
CA GLY A 10 -19.60 -7.72 -17.94
C GLY A 10 -19.10 -7.48 -16.53
N SER A 11 -19.40 -8.40 -15.62
CA SER A 11 -18.55 -8.59 -14.46
C SER A 11 -17.12 -8.52 -14.97
N LEU A 12 -16.31 -7.60 -14.45
CA LEU A 12 -14.88 -7.74 -14.61
C LEU A 12 -14.57 -9.07 -13.93
N ASP A 13 -14.38 -10.15 -14.70
CA ASP A 13 -14.16 -11.53 -14.23
C ASP A 13 -12.81 -11.69 -13.49
N GLY A 14 -12.29 -10.59 -12.95
CA GLY A 14 -11.08 -10.50 -12.17
C GLY A 14 -11.32 -10.66 -10.67
N PRO A 15 -10.24 -10.81 -9.90
CA PRO A 15 -10.32 -10.97 -8.46
C PRO A 15 -10.85 -9.70 -7.80
N ARG A 16 -11.89 -9.84 -6.97
CA ARG A 16 -12.40 -8.75 -6.11
C ARG A 16 -11.42 -8.41 -4.98
N HIS A 17 -10.55 -9.35 -4.60
CA HIS A 17 -9.53 -9.19 -3.57
C HIS A 17 -8.17 -9.66 -4.08
N VAL A 18 -7.18 -8.77 -4.04
CA VAL A 18 -5.78 -9.07 -4.38
C VAL A 18 -4.89 -8.83 -3.16
N ALA A 19 -3.99 -9.77 -2.89
CA ALA A 19 -2.94 -9.62 -1.88
C ALA A 19 -1.57 -9.46 -2.57
N LEU A 20 -0.78 -8.49 -2.12
CA LEU A 20 0.51 -8.11 -2.68
C LEU A 20 1.61 -8.27 -1.64
N ILE A 21 2.67 -8.98 -1.99
CA ILE A 21 3.94 -8.94 -1.25
C ILE A 21 4.87 -8.00 -2.02
N MET A 22 5.18 -6.84 -1.43
CA MET A 22 6.01 -5.82 -2.06
C MET A 22 7.51 -6.14 -1.89
N ASP A 23 8.01 -7.11 -2.65
CA ASP A 23 9.43 -7.47 -2.65
C ASP A 23 10.21 -6.76 -3.76
N GLY A 24 11.54 -6.70 -3.61
CA GLY A 24 12.46 -6.25 -4.66
C GLY A 24 12.93 -4.82 -4.55
N ASN A 25 12.42 -4.01 -3.61
CA ASN A 25 12.82 -2.60 -3.43
C ASN A 25 14.34 -2.43 -3.29
N GLY A 26 14.97 -3.25 -2.45
CA GLY A 26 16.43 -3.21 -2.28
C GLY A 26 17.21 -3.68 -3.51
N ARG A 27 16.74 -4.72 -4.21
CA ARG A 27 17.35 -5.21 -5.46
C ARG A 27 17.24 -4.18 -6.57
N TRP A 28 16.10 -3.48 -6.65
CA TRP A 28 15.87 -2.41 -7.62
C TRP A 28 16.85 -1.25 -7.43
N ALA A 29 17.13 -0.86 -6.19
CA ALA A 29 18.10 0.18 -5.86
C ALA A 29 19.53 -0.27 -6.17
N GLN A 30 19.89 -1.50 -5.77
CA GLN A 30 21.21 -2.07 -6.02
C GLN A 30 21.54 -2.15 -7.51
N ALA A 31 20.59 -2.60 -8.34
CA ALA A 31 20.76 -2.66 -9.79
C ALA A 31 21.00 -1.29 -10.46
N ARG A 32 20.79 -0.19 -9.72
CA ARG A 32 20.97 1.19 -10.17
C ARG A 32 22.10 1.92 -9.43
N GLY A 33 22.85 1.23 -8.56
CA GLY A 33 23.88 1.85 -7.72
C GLY A 33 23.32 2.86 -6.71
N LEU A 34 22.04 2.73 -6.33
CA LEU A 34 21.36 3.66 -5.42
C LEU A 34 21.31 3.12 -3.98
N PRO A 35 21.24 4.01 -2.97
CA PRO A 35 20.94 3.61 -1.60
C PRO A 35 19.61 2.85 -1.48
N ARG A 36 19.55 1.86 -0.59
CA ARG A 36 18.37 1.01 -0.37
C ARG A 36 17.12 1.82 -0.01
N ALA A 37 17.27 2.89 0.77
CA ALA A 37 16.19 3.82 1.13
C ALA A 37 15.47 4.42 -0.10
N LEU A 38 16.19 4.66 -1.22
CA LEU A 38 15.54 5.14 -2.45
C LEU A 38 14.68 4.06 -3.10
N GLY A 39 15.11 2.79 -3.05
CA GLY A 39 14.27 1.67 -3.51
C GLY A 39 12.99 1.55 -2.70
N HIS A 40 13.06 1.79 -1.38
CA HIS A 40 11.88 1.82 -0.53
C HIS A 40 10.91 2.97 -0.87
N ARG A 41 11.44 4.17 -1.16
CA ARG A 41 10.62 5.30 -1.63
C ARG A 41 9.93 4.99 -2.96
N GLU A 42 10.64 4.37 -3.90
CA GLU A 42 10.05 3.94 -5.17
C GLU A 42 8.99 2.85 -4.99
N GLY A 43 9.18 1.94 -4.03
CA GLY A 43 8.16 0.98 -3.63
C GLY A 43 6.86 1.65 -3.17
N VAL A 44 6.95 2.76 -2.42
CA VAL A 44 5.77 3.55 -2.05
C VAL A 44 5.10 4.19 -3.27
N GLN A 45 5.87 4.72 -4.22
CA GLN A 45 5.30 5.28 -5.46
C GLN A 45 4.61 4.20 -6.31
N ALA A 46 5.18 3.00 -6.37
CA ALA A 46 4.55 1.86 -7.02
C ALA A 46 3.22 1.51 -6.34
N LEU A 47 3.20 1.43 -5.00
CA LEU A 47 1.98 1.18 -4.24
C LEU A 47 0.89 2.22 -4.52
N LYS A 48 1.24 3.52 -4.54
CA LYS A 48 0.29 4.60 -4.85
C LYS A 48 -0.38 4.38 -6.20
N ARG A 49 0.39 4.07 -7.24
CA ARG A 49 -0.14 3.78 -8.59
C ARG A 49 -1.04 2.54 -8.59
N THR A 50 -0.65 1.49 -7.87
CA THR A 50 -1.45 0.26 -7.75
C THR A 50 -2.80 0.52 -7.07
N VAL A 51 -2.82 1.26 -5.96
CA VAL A 51 -4.06 1.63 -5.25
C VAL A 51 -4.97 2.47 -6.16
N GLN A 52 -4.41 3.41 -6.92
CA GLN A 52 -5.17 4.25 -7.86
C GLN A 52 -5.79 3.45 -9.02
N ALA A 53 -5.10 2.42 -9.51
CA ALA A 53 -5.59 1.60 -10.62
C ALA A 53 -6.65 0.57 -10.19
N ALA A 54 -6.61 0.10 -8.94
CA ALA A 54 -7.42 -1.01 -8.45
C ALA A 54 -8.94 -0.88 -8.74
N PRO A 55 -9.60 0.27 -8.53
CA PRO A 55 -11.03 0.41 -8.78
C PRO A 55 -11.42 0.20 -10.25
N SER A 56 -10.59 0.69 -11.18
CA SER A 56 -10.83 0.53 -12.63
C SER A 56 -10.73 -0.93 -13.11
N LEU A 57 -10.09 -1.77 -12.31
CA LEU A 57 -9.93 -3.21 -12.54
C LEU A 57 -11.00 -4.05 -11.80
N GLY A 58 -11.94 -3.41 -11.11
CA GLY A 58 -12.96 -4.12 -10.31
C GLY A 58 -12.43 -4.72 -9.00
N ILE A 59 -11.24 -4.31 -8.56
CA ILE A 59 -10.64 -4.77 -7.30
C ILE A 59 -11.23 -3.91 -6.16
N GLU A 60 -11.93 -4.57 -5.24
CA GLU A 60 -12.58 -3.93 -4.10
C GLU A 60 -11.71 -3.97 -2.83
N CYS A 61 -10.83 -4.96 -2.73
CA CYS A 61 -9.95 -5.14 -1.60
C CYS A 61 -8.51 -5.35 -2.07
N LEU A 62 -7.59 -4.54 -1.54
CA LEU A 62 -6.16 -4.68 -1.75
C LEU A 62 -5.48 -4.89 -0.40
N THR A 63 -4.90 -6.07 -0.19
CA THR A 63 -4.06 -6.33 0.97
C THR A 63 -2.60 -6.21 0.58
N VAL A 64 -1.84 -5.44 1.34
CA VAL A 64 -0.43 -5.19 1.06
C VAL A 64 0.39 -5.64 2.24
N PHE A 65 1.30 -6.58 2.00
CA PHE A 65 2.21 -7.07 3.02
C PHE A 65 3.44 -6.17 3.06
N GLY A 66 3.42 -5.23 4.00
CA GLY A 66 4.48 -4.23 4.18
C GLY A 66 5.55 -4.61 5.21
N PHE A 67 5.23 -5.47 6.18
CA PHE A 67 6.13 -5.77 7.30
C PHE A 67 5.85 -7.15 7.92
N SER A 68 6.89 -7.96 8.10
CA SER A 68 6.82 -9.27 8.76
C SER A 68 7.38 -9.22 10.18
N THR A 69 7.03 -10.19 11.04
CA THR A 69 7.60 -10.31 12.39
C THR A 69 9.11 -10.50 12.40
N GLU A 70 9.67 -11.05 11.32
CA GLU A 70 11.10 -11.26 11.13
C GLU A 70 11.82 -9.97 10.73
N ASN A 71 11.10 -8.96 10.20
CA ASN A 71 11.69 -7.66 9.89
C ASN A 71 12.17 -6.92 11.14
N TRP A 72 11.63 -7.22 12.32
CA TRP A 72 12.15 -6.72 13.60
C TRP A 72 13.59 -7.16 13.92
N ARG A 73 14.09 -8.21 13.25
CA ARG A 73 15.47 -8.69 13.43
C ARG A 73 16.47 -7.94 12.53
N ARG A 74 16.00 -7.05 11.64
CA ARG A 74 16.85 -6.24 10.77
C ARG A 74 17.52 -5.10 11.56
N PRO A 75 18.57 -4.47 11.02
CA PRO A 75 19.18 -3.30 11.65
C PRO A 75 18.13 -2.21 11.94
N ALA A 76 18.28 -1.53 13.08
CA ALA A 76 17.33 -0.52 13.56
C ALA A 76 17.07 0.60 12.54
N GLU A 77 18.09 0.97 11.76
CA GLU A 77 18.00 1.96 10.69
C GLU A 77 17.02 1.52 9.58
N GLU A 78 17.07 0.25 9.15
CA GLU A 78 16.15 -0.29 8.14
C GLU A 78 14.71 -0.37 8.68
N VAL A 79 14.54 -0.71 9.96
CA VAL A 79 13.22 -0.67 10.62
C VAL A 79 12.69 0.77 10.69
N SER A 80 13.55 1.73 11.04
CA SER A 80 13.20 3.15 11.11
C SER A 80 12.77 3.70 9.75
N ASP A 81 13.51 3.37 8.68
CA ASP A 81 13.15 3.75 7.31
C ASP A 81 11.78 3.21 6.90
N LEU A 82 11.49 1.95 7.21
CA LEU A 82 10.18 1.34 6.95
C LEU A 82 9.05 2.06 7.69
N MET A 83 9.25 2.38 8.98
CA MET A 83 8.29 3.16 9.77
C MET A 83 8.14 4.59 9.23
N GLY A 84 9.22 5.18 8.72
CA GLY A 84 9.23 6.46 8.00
C GLY A 84 8.30 6.48 6.79
N LEU A 85 8.27 5.38 6.03
CA LEU A 85 7.37 5.25 4.87
C LEU A 85 5.91 5.16 5.29
N VAL A 86 5.59 4.40 6.34
CA VAL A 86 4.23 4.32 6.89
C VAL A 86 3.75 5.72 7.28
N ARG A 87 4.58 6.48 7.99
CA ARG A 87 4.28 7.88 8.36
C ARG A 87 4.03 8.75 7.14
N SER A 88 4.94 8.71 6.16
CA SER A 88 4.85 9.57 4.97
C SER A 88 3.62 9.22 4.12
N TYR A 89 3.33 7.94 3.93
CA TYR A 89 2.17 7.48 3.18
C TYR A 89 0.87 7.89 3.87
N VAL A 90 0.72 7.58 5.17
CA VAL A 90 -0.52 7.94 5.87
C VAL A 90 -0.66 9.46 5.99
N ALA A 91 0.38 10.21 6.36
CA ALA A 91 0.25 11.66 6.51
C ALA A 91 -0.11 12.38 5.20
N SER A 92 0.46 11.97 4.07
CA SER A 92 0.26 12.66 2.78
C SER A 92 -0.94 12.15 1.99
N ASP A 93 -1.26 10.85 2.06
CA ASP A 93 -2.29 10.23 1.22
C ASP A 93 -3.60 9.94 1.94
N LEU A 94 -3.68 9.94 3.27
CA LEU A 94 -4.92 9.56 3.95
C LEU A 94 -6.10 10.46 3.55
N ASN A 95 -5.88 11.77 3.50
CA ASN A 95 -6.90 12.71 3.03
C ASN A 95 -7.29 12.50 1.56
N ARG A 96 -6.36 12.02 0.72
CA ARG A 96 -6.62 11.70 -0.68
C ARG A 96 -7.44 10.41 -0.79
N LEU A 97 -6.99 9.35 -0.11
CA LEU A 97 -7.67 8.06 -0.04
C LEU A 97 -9.10 8.21 0.47
N LYS A 98 -9.32 9.01 1.52
CA LYS A 98 -10.65 9.34 2.02
C LYS A 98 -11.54 9.95 0.95
N ARG A 99 -11.03 10.95 0.21
CA ARG A 99 -11.77 11.61 -0.88
C ARG A 99 -12.07 10.66 -2.04
N GLU A 100 -11.21 9.69 -2.28
CA GLU A 100 -11.38 8.62 -3.28
C GLU A 100 -12.28 7.47 -2.77
N GLY A 101 -12.81 7.56 -1.55
CA GLY A 101 -13.70 6.54 -0.96
C GLY A 101 -12.96 5.28 -0.49
N VAL A 102 -11.62 5.32 -0.42
CA VAL A 102 -10.79 4.19 0.02
C VAL A 102 -10.81 4.10 1.55
N ARG A 103 -11.12 2.91 2.06
CA ARG A 103 -11.05 2.59 3.49
C ARG A 103 -9.75 1.88 3.81
N VAL A 104 -9.00 2.40 4.78
CA VAL A 104 -7.73 1.81 5.22
C VAL A 104 -7.96 0.98 6.48
N ARG A 105 -7.38 -0.23 6.50
CA ARG A 105 -7.32 -1.13 7.65
C ARG A 105 -5.91 -1.67 7.79
N VAL A 106 -5.41 -1.76 9.02
CA VAL A 106 -4.08 -2.29 9.32
C VAL A 106 -4.22 -3.60 10.05
N LEU A 107 -3.78 -4.67 9.39
CA LEU A 107 -3.82 -6.02 9.91
C LEU A 107 -2.50 -6.34 10.63
N GLY A 108 -2.56 -6.99 11.79
CA GLY A 108 -1.39 -7.49 12.50
C GLY A 108 -1.33 -7.08 13.97
N ARG A 109 -0.17 -7.31 14.60
CA ARG A 109 0.07 -7.05 16.02
C ARG A 109 0.39 -5.56 16.24
N ARG A 110 -0.35 -4.92 17.15
CA ARG A 110 -0.08 -3.55 17.62
C ARG A 110 0.98 -3.45 18.72
N SER A 111 1.08 -4.48 19.56
CA SER A 111 2.06 -4.53 20.65
C SER A 111 3.49 -4.40 20.12
N GLY A 112 4.24 -3.45 20.67
CA GLY A 112 5.63 -3.15 20.29
C GLY A 112 5.78 -2.09 19.19
N LEU A 113 4.67 -1.58 18.64
CA LEU A 113 4.74 -0.42 17.75
C LEU A 113 5.09 0.85 18.54
N PRO A 114 5.88 1.78 17.96
CA PRO A 114 6.00 3.12 18.48
C PRO A 114 4.63 3.79 18.63
N SER A 115 4.42 4.55 19.70
CA SER A 115 3.11 5.14 20.05
C SER A 115 2.55 6.05 18.97
N ASP A 116 3.41 6.76 18.25
CA ASP A 116 3.03 7.63 17.15
C ASP A 116 2.60 6.85 15.90
N ILE A 117 3.17 5.68 15.63
CA ILE A 117 2.68 4.77 14.59
C ILE A 117 1.29 4.26 14.96
N ASP A 118 1.06 3.88 16.21
CA ASP A 118 -0.25 3.40 16.66
C ASP A 118 -1.34 4.47 16.47
N GLN A 119 -1.05 5.72 16.86
CA GLN A 119 -1.94 6.87 16.62
C GLN A 119 -2.22 7.13 15.13
N ILE A 120 -1.21 6.97 14.27
CA ILE A 120 -1.35 7.10 12.82
C ILE A 120 -2.30 6.04 12.29
N ILE A 121 -2.19 4.81 12.78
CA ILE A 121 -3.06 3.72 12.38
C ILE A 121 -4.50 4.00 12.85
N ASP A 122 -4.71 4.40 14.10
CA ASP A 122 -6.04 4.68 14.63
C ASP A 122 -6.74 5.80 13.85
N ARG A 123 -5.99 6.85 13.49
CA ARG A 123 -6.48 7.90 12.59
C ARG A 123 -6.83 7.35 11.20
N ALA A 124 -6.04 6.41 10.68
CA ALA A 124 -6.30 5.83 9.37
C ALA A 124 -7.53 4.92 9.34
N GLU A 125 -7.86 4.26 10.44
CA GLU A 125 -8.98 3.34 10.55
C GLU A 125 -10.31 3.99 10.97
N SER A 126 -10.26 5.21 11.49
CA SER A 126 -11.43 5.98 11.97
C SER A 126 -12.03 6.95 10.94
N GLN A 127 -11.49 6.97 9.71
CA GLN A 127 -11.88 7.92 8.67
C GLN A 127 -13.16 7.55 7.92
#